data_AF-R7QZH0-F1
#
_entry.id   AF-R7QZH0-F1
#
_cell.length_a   1.000
_cell.length_b   1.000
_cell.length_c   1.000
_cell.angle_alpha   90.00
_cell.angle_beta   90.00
_cell.angle_gamma   90.00
#
_symmetry.space_group_name_H-M   'P 1'
#
loop_
_entity.id
_entity.type
_entity.pdbx_description
1 polymer ?
#
loop_
_entity_poly.entity_id
_entity_poly.type
_entity_poly.pdbx_seq_one_letter_code
_entity_poly.pdbx_strand_id
1 'polypeptide(L)'
;MNYDENAFKEKANRKARRIWLIFALLLTANYGSDTAGGLNSPTYYLVFVLLCWLPFFAGELVLRTKGWATDLYKYDLVIGYGIFYTFVVSTTASPIAFTYILPVTSLLVLYKNRKFMVYCGIANTLIIIASSVYHVVALGANSASDMKNYQLEVACIILCYICYVMSIQHLNESDGAMTDSIKADLHRVITTVEKVKSASNSIMDGVTVVRELASENKHGSDMVVLGMNELTGNNEKLQEHTDSSVEMTTDISSQVQNVASLIEEMVSLTNESGAHAKSSSTDLESLVNTTAAMSDLSTEVENVLNDFKSEFEMVKQETGTIDSISNQTNLLALNAPPPFNCFRGGARSRRSRQGLCGRCGTDPHIEQ
;
A
#
# COMPACT_ATOMS: atom_id res chain seq x y z
N MET A 1 -10.28 28.98 36.72
CA MET A 1 -10.55 29.20 38.16
C MET A 1 -10.67 30.70 38.37
N ASN A 2 -11.87 31.23 38.57
CA ASN A 2 -12.04 32.63 38.93
C ASN A 2 -11.73 32.78 40.42
N TYR A 3 -10.75 33.62 40.75
CA TYR A 3 -10.44 33.99 42.12
C TYR A 3 -11.64 34.76 42.69
N ASP A 4 -12.48 34.11 43.47
CA ASP A 4 -13.67 34.72 44.04
C ASP A 4 -13.30 35.48 45.32
N GLU A 5 -12.88 36.73 45.14
CA GLU A 5 -12.52 37.66 46.21
C GLU A 5 -13.65 37.78 47.27
N ASN A 6 -14.90 37.62 46.84
CA ASN A 6 -16.06 37.69 47.72
C ASN A 6 -16.16 36.49 48.66
N ALA A 7 -15.80 35.29 48.18
CA ALA A 7 -15.78 34.08 49.01
C ALA A 7 -14.70 34.14 50.10
N PHE A 8 -13.57 34.81 49.82
CA PHE A 8 -12.52 35.04 50.83
C PHE A 8 -12.98 36.03 51.90
N LYS A 9 -13.59 37.16 51.50
CA LYS A 9 -14.15 38.17 52.42
C LYS A 9 -15.24 37.57 53.31
N GLU A 10 -16.10 36.74 52.75
CA GLU A 10 -17.14 36.05 53.52
C GLU A 10 -16.55 35.09 54.57
N LYS A 11 -15.54 34.30 54.22
CA LYS A 11 -14.87 33.40 55.17
C LYS A 11 -14.18 34.17 56.30
N ALA A 12 -13.55 35.31 55.98
CA ALA A 12 -12.94 36.19 56.97
C ALA A 12 -13.98 36.76 57.94
N ASN A 13 -15.08 37.30 57.42
CA ASN A 13 -16.18 37.87 58.21
C ASN A 13 -16.83 36.82 59.14
N ARG A 14 -17.09 35.59 58.62
CA ARG A 14 -17.65 34.48 59.43
C ARG A 14 -16.72 34.07 60.59
N LYS A 15 -15.41 34.01 60.35
CA LYS A 15 -14.41 33.68 61.38
C LYS A 15 -14.30 34.80 62.42
N ALA A 16 -14.22 36.06 61.97
CA ALA A 16 -14.17 37.22 62.86
C ALA A 16 -15.38 37.27 63.80
N ARG A 17 -16.58 37.01 63.29
CA ARG A 17 -17.79 36.92 64.12
C ARG A 17 -17.72 35.84 65.19
N ARG A 18 -17.28 34.62 64.85
CA ARG A 18 -17.19 33.51 65.82
C ARG A 18 -16.23 33.83 66.95
N ILE A 19 -15.08 34.40 66.61
CA ILE A 19 -14.05 34.76 67.59
C ILE A 19 -14.54 35.92 68.45
N TRP A 20 -15.22 36.91 67.87
CA TRP A 20 -15.84 37.99 68.63
C TRP A 20 -16.89 37.50 69.63
N LEU A 21 -17.75 36.57 69.22
CA LEU A 21 -18.76 35.97 70.11
C LEU A 21 -18.10 35.28 71.30
N ILE A 22 -17.08 34.46 71.05
CA ILE A 22 -16.32 33.77 72.10
C ILE A 22 -15.66 34.80 73.02
N PHE A 23 -15.06 35.84 72.46
CA PHE A 23 -14.40 36.90 73.22
C PHE A 23 -15.37 37.66 74.13
N ALA A 24 -16.53 38.05 73.60
CA ALA A 24 -17.57 38.74 74.37
C ALA A 24 -18.09 37.88 75.53
N LEU A 25 -18.34 36.57 75.30
CA LEU A 25 -18.77 35.64 76.34
C LEU A 25 -17.72 35.46 77.45
N LEU A 26 -16.44 35.37 77.08
CA LEU A 26 -15.36 35.22 78.05
C LEU A 26 -15.22 36.47 78.94
N LEU A 27 -15.30 37.67 78.34
CA LEU A 27 -15.22 38.91 79.10
C LEU A 27 -16.43 39.13 80.00
N THR A 28 -17.66 38.82 79.53
CA THR A 28 -18.85 38.96 80.38
C THR A 28 -18.87 37.98 81.55
N ALA A 29 -18.31 36.77 81.36
CA ALA A 29 -18.16 35.79 82.43
C ALA A 29 -17.10 36.22 83.46
N ASN A 30 -15.93 36.69 83.01
CA ASN A 30 -14.83 37.09 83.88
C ASN A 30 -15.18 38.33 84.74
N TYR A 31 -15.67 39.40 84.11
CA TYR A 31 -16.10 40.59 84.86
C TYR A 31 -17.37 40.32 85.69
N GLY A 32 -18.19 39.35 85.30
CA GLY A 32 -19.36 38.92 86.06
C GLY A 32 -18.99 38.21 87.36
N SER A 33 -17.95 37.35 87.34
CA SER A 33 -17.42 36.74 88.56
C SER A 33 -16.80 37.79 89.50
N ASP A 34 -16.12 38.80 88.95
CA ASP A 34 -15.50 39.86 89.75
C ASP A 34 -16.53 40.78 90.43
N THR A 35 -17.66 41.05 89.75
CA THR A 35 -18.79 41.76 90.36
C THR A 35 -19.50 40.92 91.42
N ALA A 36 -19.65 39.60 91.20
CA ALA A 36 -20.20 38.70 92.22
C ALA A 36 -19.30 38.56 93.46
N GLY A 37 -17.97 38.71 93.28
CA GLY A 37 -16.98 38.76 94.34
C GLY A 37 -16.86 40.12 95.05
N GLY A 38 -17.62 41.14 94.65
CA GLY A 38 -17.65 42.45 95.28
C GLY A 38 -16.52 43.41 94.89
N LEU A 39 -15.69 43.07 93.90
CA LEU A 39 -14.58 43.93 93.45
C LEU A 39 -15.02 45.11 92.57
N ASN A 40 -16.16 44.99 91.90
CA ASN A 40 -16.65 45.96 90.91
C ASN A 40 -18.08 46.41 91.19
N SER A 41 -18.40 47.69 90.99
CA SER A 41 -19.77 48.21 91.16
C SER A 41 -20.75 47.55 90.17
N PRO A 42 -21.97 47.17 90.58
CA PRO A 42 -23.00 46.64 89.67
C PRO A 42 -23.35 47.57 88.51
N THR A 43 -23.22 48.89 88.70
CA THR A 43 -23.44 49.90 87.66
C THR A 43 -22.34 49.89 86.59
N TYR A 44 -21.09 49.64 86.99
CA TYR A 44 -19.96 49.51 86.07
C TYR A 44 -20.10 48.26 85.20
N TYR A 45 -20.52 47.14 85.79
CA TYR A 45 -20.75 45.89 85.07
C TYR A 45 -21.84 46.02 83.99
N LEU A 46 -22.96 46.69 84.30
CA LEU A 46 -24.03 46.90 83.32
C LEU A 46 -23.58 47.75 82.12
N VAL A 47 -22.83 48.82 82.36
CA VAL A 47 -22.27 49.67 81.28
C VAL A 47 -21.25 48.91 80.45
N PHE A 48 -20.40 48.09 81.08
CA PHE A 48 -19.43 47.23 80.41
C PHE A 48 -20.10 46.20 79.48
N VAL A 49 -21.13 45.50 79.96
CA VAL A 49 -21.87 44.51 79.16
C VAL A 49 -22.59 45.19 78.00
N LEU A 50 -23.23 46.34 78.21
CA LEU A 50 -23.88 47.09 77.13
C LEU A 50 -22.88 47.52 76.04
N LEU A 51 -21.73 48.06 76.41
CA LEU A 51 -20.67 48.48 75.48
C LEU A 51 -20.00 47.30 74.76
N CYS A 52 -19.93 46.11 75.38
CA CYS A 52 -19.34 44.92 74.76
C CYS A 52 -20.27 44.31 73.70
N TRP A 53 -21.58 44.26 73.98
CA TRP A 53 -22.57 43.63 73.11
C TRP A 53 -23.11 44.55 72.01
N LEU A 54 -23.13 45.88 72.21
CA LEU A 54 -23.64 46.83 71.22
C LEU A 54 -22.89 46.76 69.87
N PRO A 55 -21.54 46.73 69.82
CA PRO A 55 -20.79 46.53 68.58
C PRO A 55 -21.07 45.18 67.91
N PHE A 56 -21.32 44.13 68.70
CA PHE A 56 -21.64 42.81 68.15
C PHE A 56 -22.99 42.80 67.43
N PHE A 57 -24.02 43.40 68.06
CA PHE A 57 -25.35 43.50 67.46
C PHE A 57 -25.38 44.46 66.27
N ALA A 58 -24.64 45.57 66.32
CA ALA A 58 -24.47 46.48 65.19
C ALA A 58 -23.80 45.74 64.00
N GLY A 59 -22.76 44.97 64.27
CA GLY A 59 -22.08 44.15 63.27
C GLY A 59 -22.97 43.06 62.68
N GLU A 60 -23.73 42.35 63.51
CA GLU A 60 -24.72 41.35 63.05
C GLU A 60 -25.80 41.99 62.15
N LEU A 61 -26.25 43.20 62.48
CA LEU A 61 -27.20 43.95 61.66
C LEU A 61 -26.59 44.36 60.31
N VAL A 62 -25.35 44.82 60.30
CA VAL A 62 -24.62 45.19 59.07
C VAL A 62 -24.40 43.97 58.17
N LEU A 63 -24.00 42.82 58.72
CA LEU A 63 -23.85 41.57 57.95
C LEU A 63 -25.19 41.08 57.37
N ARG A 64 -26.28 41.20 58.13
CA ARG A 64 -27.62 40.76 57.67
C ARG A 64 -28.23 41.69 56.62
N THR A 65 -27.94 42.98 56.67
CA THR A 65 -28.52 43.98 55.75
C THR A 65 -27.73 44.16 54.47
N LYS A 66 -26.39 44.12 54.51
CA LYS A 66 -25.52 44.37 53.35
C LYS A 66 -24.84 43.12 52.79
N GLY A 67 -25.03 41.97 53.43
CA GLY A 67 -24.52 40.67 53.00
C GLY A 67 -23.18 40.29 53.64
N TRP A 68 -22.81 39.02 53.49
CA TRP A 68 -21.69 38.42 54.23
C TRP A 68 -20.29 38.81 53.71
N ALA A 69 -20.21 39.45 52.53
CA ALA A 69 -18.95 39.86 51.90
C ALA A 69 -18.63 41.37 52.08
N THR A 70 -19.42 42.11 52.86
CA THR A 70 -19.28 43.56 52.94
C THR A 70 -17.99 44.00 53.65
N ASP A 71 -17.26 44.93 53.01
CA ASP A 71 -16.06 45.58 53.55
C ASP A 71 -16.33 46.52 54.74
N LEU A 72 -17.59 46.80 55.06
CA LEU A 72 -18.00 47.71 56.14
C LEU A 72 -17.84 47.09 57.53
N TYR A 73 -17.89 45.75 57.63
CA TYR A 73 -17.77 45.05 58.91
C TYR A 73 -16.40 45.28 59.57
N LYS A 74 -15.32 45.44 58.79
CA LYS A 74 -13.99 45.74 59.35
C LYS A 74 -13.94 47.10 60.06
N TYR A 75 -14.68 48.10 59.57
CA TYR A 75 -14.73 49.43 60.17
C TYR A 75 -15.60 49.42 61.42
N ASP A 76 -16.74 48.74 61.37
CA ASP A 76 -17.62 48.57 62.52
C ASP A 76 -16.92 47.83 63.67
N LEU A 77 -16.18 46.77 63.33
CA LEU A 77 -15.35 46.02 64.28
C LEU A 77 -14.29 46.91 64.93
N VAL A 78 -13.56 47.74 64.16
CA VAL A 78 -12.52 48.62 64.73
C VAL A 78 -13.10 49.78 65.54
N ILE A 79 -14.15 50.44 65.05
CA ILE A 79 -14.75 51.60 65.72
C ILE A 79 -15.49 51.14 66.98
N GLY A 80 -16.31 50.11 66.87
CA GLY A 80 -17.05 49.55 68.00
C GLY A 80 -16.12 48.96 69.06
N TYR A 81 -15.07 48.25 68.64
CA TYR A 81 -14.05 47.78 69.59
C TYR A 81 -13.24 48.92 70.20
N GLY A 82 -12.86 49.93 69.41
CA GLY A 82 -12.05 51.04 69.88
C GLY A 82 -12.72 51.83 71.01
N ILE A 83 -14.05 52.03 70.91
CA ILE A 83 -14.86 52.66 71.96
C ILE A 83 -14.88 51.79 73.22
N PHE A 84 -15.15 50.49 73.07
CA PHE A 84 -15.13 49.54 74.19
C PHE A 84 -13.75 49.48 74.86
N TYR A 85 -12.68 49.37 74.07
CA TYR A 85 -11.30 49.30 74.55
C TYR A 85 -10.89 50.56 75.32
N THR A 86 -11.24 51.75 74.80
CA THR A 86 -10.96 53.02 75.48
C THR A 86 -11.63 53.07 76.86
N PHE A 87 -12.88 52.59 76.98
CA PHE A 87 -13.59 52.51 78.25
C PHE A 87 -12.94 51.53 79.24
N VAL A 88 -12.56 50.34 78.77
CA VAL A 88 -11.96 49.30 79.60
C VAL A 88 -10.59 49.72 80.14
N VAL A 89 -9.70 50.25 79.29
CA VAL A 89 -8.36 50.67 79.73
C VAL A 89 -8.43 51.88 80.67
N SER A 90 -9.36 52.81 80.44
CA SER A 90 -9.49 54.02 81.27
C SER A 90 -10.13 53.76 82.63
N THR A 91 -10.95 52.71 82.77
CA THR A 91 -11.71 52.45 84.00
C THR A 91 -11.12 51.29 84.83
N THR A 92 -10.36 50.40 84.21
CA THR A 92 -9.77 49.24 84.90
C THR A 92 -8.37 49.58 85.41
N ALA A 93 -8.08 49.30 86.68
CA ALA A 93 -6.76 49.50 87.28
C ALA A 93 -5.78 48.34 87.02
N SER A 94 -6.15 47.35 86.21
CA SER A 94 -5.36 46.14 85.97
C SER A 94 -4.33 46.35 84.85
N PRO A 95 -3.03 46.12 85.11
CA PRO A 95 -1.95 46.23 84.10
C PRO A 95 -2.07 45.25 82.92
N ILE A 96 -3.02 44.31 82.96
CA ILE A 96 -3.21 43.28 81.92
C ILE A 96 -4.28 43.74 80.90
N ALA A 97 -5.01 44.83 81.17
CA ALA A 97 -6.13 45.28 80.34
C ALA A 97 -5.74 45.60 78.88
N PHE A 98 -4.50 46.03 78.63
CA PHE A 98 -4.02 46.28 77.26
C PHE A 98 -4.01 45.01 76.38
N THR A 99 -3.87 43.82 76.97
CA THR A 99 -3.79 42.55 76.22
C THR A 99 -5.09 42.19 75.48
N TYR A 100 -6.22 42.77 75.90
CA TYR A 100 -7.52 42.54 75.26
C TYR A 100 -7.56 43.03 73.80
N ILE A 101 -6.67 43.92 73.37
CA ILE A 101 -6.61 44.34 71.96
C ILE A 101 -6.03 43.25 71.04
N LEU A 102 -5.22 42.32 71.55
CA LEU A 102 -4.44 41.37 70.74
C LEU A 102 -5.30 40.34 69.97
N PRO A 103 -6.33 39.72 70.56
CA PRO A 103 -7.20 38.81 69.81
C PRO A 103 -7.93 39.52 68.65
N VAL A 104 -8.31 40.78 68.85
CA VAL A 104 -9.03 41.58 67.86
C VAL A 104 -8.10 42.04 66.74
N THR A 105 -6.86 42.44 67.05
CA THR A 105 -5.88 42.80 66.03
C THR A 105 -5.41 41.62 65.21
N SER A 106 -5.34 40.41 65.80
CA SER A 106 -5.11 39.16 65.09
C SER A 106 -6.20 38.89 64.04
N LEU A 107 -7.46 39.23 64.32
CA LEU A 107 -8.55 39.15 63.32
C LEU A 107 -8.36 40.12 62.17
N LEU A 108 -7.84 41.32 62.44
CA LEU A 108 -7.60 42.33 61.42
C LEU A 108 -6.53 41.91 60.40
N VAL A 109 -5.59 41.04 60.80
CA VAL A 109 -4.59 40.43 59.90
C VAL A 109 -5.26 39.67 58.75
N LEU A 110 -6.41 39.03 58.99
CA LEU A 110 -7.13 38.25 57.97
C LEU A 110 -7.64 39.10 56.79
N TYR A 111 -7.86 40.40 57.01
CA TYR A 111 -8.30 41.32 55.96
C TYR A 111 -7.16 41.80 55.06
N LYS A 112 -5.90 41.43 55.34
CA LYS A 112 -4.71 41.67 54.51
C LYS A 112 -4.48 43.13 54.08
N ASN A 113 -5.06 44.09 54.81
CA ASN A 113 -4.96 45.52 54.47
C ASN A 113 -3.89 46.21 55.33
N ARG A 114 -2.67 46.34 54.77
CA ARG A 114 -1.51 46.94 55.44
C ARG A 114 -1.77 48.37 55.92
N LYS A 115 -2.35 49.22 55.05
CA LYS A 115 -2.58 50.65 55.39
C LYS A 115 -3.57 50.77 56.54
N PHE A 116 -4.66 50.00 56.50
CA PHE A 116 -5.67 49.99 57.56
C PHE A 116 -5.11 49.52 58.90
N MET A 117 -4.26 48.49 58.90
CA MET A 117 -3.61 48.01 60.12
C MET A 117 -2.67 49.03 60.75
N VAL A 118 -1.90 49.78 59.95
CA VAL A 118 -1.02 50.84 60.45
C VAL A 118 -1.83 51.97 61.10
N TYR A 119 -2.92 52.41 60.47
CA TYR A 119 -3.80 53.43 61.07
C TYR A 119 -4.43 52.96 62.39
N CYS A 120 -4.86 51.70 62.46
CA CYS A 120 -5.38 51.09 63.68
C CYS A 120 -4.31 51.01 64.79
N GLY A 121 -3.07 50.67 64.44
CA GLY A 121 -1.95 50.63 65.39
C GLY A 121 -1.60 52.00 65.97
N ILE A 122 -1.59 53.04 65.14
CA ILE A 122 -1.37 54.42 65.59
C ILE A 122 -2.50 54.86 66.54
N ALA A 123 -3.75 54.63 66.17
CA ALA A 123 -4.91 54.98 67.00
C ALA A 123 -4.89 54.26 68.36
N ASN A 124 -4.61 52.95 68.40
CA ASN A 124 -4.59 52.19 69.65
C ASN A 124 -3.40 52.56 70.54
N THR A 125 -2.25 52.89 69.96
CA THR A 125 -1.10 53.40 70.73
C THR A 125 -1.44 54.74 71.38
N LEU A 126 -2.14 55.64 70.65
CA LEU A 126 -2.62 56.91 71.20
C LEU A 126 -3.63 56.72 72.34
N ILE A 127 -4.54 55.74 72.23
CA ILE A 127 -5.51 55.41 73.29
C ILE A 127 -4.80 54.96 74.58
N ILE A 128 -3.76 54.11 74.46
CA ILE A 128 -2.97 53.65 75.63
C ILE A 128 -2.20 54.81 76.27
N ILE A 129 -1.60 55.68 75.45
CA ILE A 129 -0.89 56.87 75.95
C ILE A 129 -1.88 57.81 76.66
N ALA A 130 -3.06 58.06 76.09
CA ALA A 130 -4.08 58.90 76.71
C ALA A 130 -4.60 58.29 78.03
N SER A 131 -4.78 56.97 78.07
CA SER A 131 -5.26 56.27 79.27
C SER A 131 -4.22 56.22 80.39
N SER A 132 -2.95 55.98 80.07
CA SER A 132 -1.86 56.06 81.06
C SER A 132 -1.70 57.48 81.63
N VAL A 133 -1.84 58.53 80.82
CA VAL A 133 -1.86 59.93 81.31
C VAL A 133 -3.07 60.17 82.22
N TYR A 134 -4.25 59.64 81.89
CA TYR A 134 -5.44 59.74 82.74
C TYR A 134 -5.25 59.06 84.10
N HIS A 135 -4.69 57.85 84.14
CA HIS A 135 -4.40 57.15 85.39
C HIS A 135 -3.34 57.86 86.26
N VAL A 136 -2.32 58.45 85.64
CA VAL A 136 -1.28 59.23 86.35
C VAL A 136 -1.83 60.54 86.92
N VAL A 137 -2.68 61.25 86.17
CA VAL A 137 -3.19 62.59 86.54
C VAL A 137 -4.44 62.53 87.43
N ALA A 138 -5.39 61.63 87.16
CA ALA A 138 -6.68 61.58 87.84
C ALA A 138 -6.72 60.61 89.04
N LEU A 139 -5.99 59.49 89.00
CA LEU A 139 -5.96 58.49 90.07
C LEU A 139 -4.72 58.60 90.99
N GLY A 140 -3.74 59.46 90.65
CA GLY A 140 -2.59 59.74 91.51
C GLY A 140 -1.59 58.57 91.65
N ALA A 141 -1.68 57.55 90.80
CA ALA A 141 -0.81 56.37 90.82
C ALA A 141 0.60 56.66 90.30
N ASN A 142 1.48 57.18 91.17
CA ASN A 142 2.89 57.50 90.89
C ASN A 142 3.87 56.56 91.60
N SER A 143 3.57 55.26 91.66
CA SER A 143 4.52 54.27 92.19
C SER A 143 5.53 53.85 91.12
N ALA A 144 6.77 53.54 91.52
CA ALA A 144 7.81 53.07 90.60
C ALA A 144 7.45 51.75 89.86
N SER A 145 6.52 50.96 90.40
CA SER A 145 5.93 49.79 89.76
C SER A 145 5.05 50.15 88.56
N ASP A 146 4.26 51.21 88.69
CA ASP A 146 3.22 51.57 87.72
C ASP A 146 3.85 52.20 86.49
N MET A 147 4.91 53.01 86.69
CA MET A 147 5.71 53.56 85.61
C MET A 147 6.37 52.48 84.74
N LYS A 148 6.86 51.39 85.36
CA LYS A 148 7.42 50.24 84.62
C LYS A 148 6.34 49.49 83.84
N ASN A 149 5.15 49.34 84.41
CA ASN A 149 4.04 48.69 83.74
C ASN A 149 3.60 49.49 82.50
N TYR A 150 3.39 50.80 82.60
CA TYR A 150 3.03 51.64 81.44
C TYR A 150 4.11 51.62 80.33
N GLN A 151 5.39 51.60 80.70
CA GLN A 151 6.48 51.48 79.73
C GLN A 151 6.44 50.12 79.00
N LEU A 152 6.18 49.03 79.72
CA LEU A 152 6.05 47.69 79.14
C LEU A 152 4.81 47.56 78.25
N GLU A 153 3.68 48.16 78.63
CA GLU A 153 2.45 48.19 77.84
C GLU A 153 2.68 48.84 76.47
N VAL A 154 3.30 50.03 76.44
CA VAL A 154 3.59 50.75 75.20
C VAL A 154 4.65 50.03 74.37
N ALA A 155 5.69 49.48 74.98
CA ALA A 155 6.71 48.73 74.25
C ALA A 155 6.14 47.44 73.63
N CYS A 156 5.30 46.71 74.37
CA CYS A 156 4.68 45.47 73.92
C CYS A 156 3.70 45.71 72.77
N ILE A 157 2.84 46.73 72.86
CA ILE A 157 1.85 47.00 71.81
C ILE A 157 2.52 47.44 70.50
N ILE A 158 3.56 48.29 70.58
CA ILE A 158 4.34 48.72 69.40
C ILE A 158 4.99 47.50 68.74
N LEU A 159 5.62 46.62 69.52
CA LEU A 159 6.24 45.41 69.01
C LEU A 159 5.20 44.50 68.33
N CYS A 160 4.05 44.26 68.96
CA CYS A 160 2.97 43.45 68.37
C CYS A 160 2.49 44.03 67.03
N TYR A 161 2.31 45.34 66.92
CA TYR A 161 1.88 45.96 65.66
C TYR A 161 2.94 45.87 64.55
N ILE A 162 4.22 46.03 64.88
CA ILE A 162 5.31 45.79 63.92
C ILE A 162 5.25 44.35 63.40
N CYS A 163 5.11 43.37 64.30
CA CYS A 163 4.99 41.96 63.94
C CYS A 163 3.77 41.69 63.04
N TYR A 164 2.61 42.29 63.33
CA TYR A 164 1.42 42.13 62.49
C TYR A 164 1.58 42.74 61.09
N VAL A 165 2.19 43.92 60.99
CA VAL A 165 2.44 44.56 59.69
C VAL A 165 3.41 43.73 58.84
N MET A 166 4.49 43.22 59.44
CA MET A 166 5.42 42.30 58.76
C MET A 166 4.72 41.01 58.33
N SER A 167 3.86 40.45 59.19
CA SER A 167 3.09 39.24 58.87
C SER A 167 2.16 39.44 57.68
N ILE A 168 1.45 40.59 57.59
CA ILE A 168 0.62 40.91 56.42
C ILE A 168 1.47 41.02 55.15
N GLN A 169 2.64 41.67 55.23
CA GLN A 169 3.51 41.84 54.07
C GLN A 169 3.99 40.48 53.54
N HIS A 170 4.50 39.62 54.42
CA HIS A 170 4.94 38.28 54.05
C HIS A 170 3.80 37.44 53.49
N LEU A 171 2.59 37.52 54.07
CA LEU A 171 1.40 36.83 53.55
C LEU A 171 1.02 37.31 52.14
N ASN A 172 1.03 38.62 51.88
CA ASN A 172 0.69 39.16 50.57
C ASN A 172 1.74 38.82 49.50
N GLU A 173 3.02 38.87 49.87
CA GLU A 173 4.12 38.52 48.96
C GLU A 173 4.15 37.01 48.65
N SER A 174 3.98 36.16 49.67
CA SER A 174 3.90 34.70 49.52
C SER A 174 2.73 34.28 48.63
N ASP A 175 1.54 34.85 48.84
CA ASP A 175 0.37 34.53 48.02
C ASP A 175 0.51 35.05 46.59
N GLY A 176 1.14 36.21 46.41
CA GLY A 176 1.47 36.76 45.09
C GLY A 176 2.42 35.83 44.33
N ALA A 177 3.55 35.47 44.94
CA ALA A 177 4.53 34.57 44.34
C ALA A 177 3.94 33.18 44.02
N MET A 178 3.09 32.65 44.89
CA MET A 178 2.39 31.38 44.64
C MET A 178 1.40 31.50 43.47
N THR A 179 0.63 32.59 43.41
CA THR A 179 -0.33 32.80 42.32
C THR A 179 0.37 33.00 40.98
N ASP A 180 1.46 33.75 40.95
CA ASP A 180 2.24 34.01 39.75
C ASP A 180 2.93 32.74 39.24
N SER A 181 3.49 31.91 40.12
CA SER A 181 4.08 30.63 39.74
C SER A 181 3.03 29.66 39.17
N ILE A 182 1.85 29.55 39.80
CA ILE A 182 0.74 28.75 39.27
C ILE A 182 0.30 29.25 37.89
N LYS A 183 0.23 30.58 37.70
CA LYS A 183 -0.15 31.17 36.40
C LYS A 183 0.90 30.88 35.33
N ALA A 184 2.18 30.97 35.66
CA ALA A 184 3.27 30.65 34.75
C ALA A 184 3.27 29.16 34.36
N ASP A 185 3.10 28.26 35.33
CA ASP A 185 2.98 26.82 35.09
C ASP A 185 1.77 26.50 34.21
N LEU A 186 0.61 27.11 34.50
CA LEU A 186 -0.59 26.94 33.68
C LEU A 186 -0.36 27.39 32.24
N HIS A 187 0.29 28.54 32.03
CA HIS A 187 0.60 29.04 30.69
C HIS A 187 1.52 28.06 29.94
N ARG A 188 2.57 27.56 30.60
CA ARG A 188 3.48 26.56 30.03
C ARG A 188 2.75 25.28 29.64
N VAL A 189 1.82 24.80 30.48
CA VAL A 189 1.00 23.62 30.19
C VAL A 189 0.11 23.87 28.96
N ILE A 190 -0.58 25.01 28.89
CA ILE A 190 -1.44 25.36 27.75
C ILE A 190 -0.61 25.40 26.45
N THR A 191 0.52 26.10 26.45
CA THR A 191 1.39 26.17 25.27
C THR A 191 1.93 24.80 24.85
N THR A 192 2.24 23.92 25.81
CA THR A 192 2.71 22.56 25.50
C THR A 192 1.60 21.74 24.85
N VAL A 193 0.36 21.82 25.36
CA VAL A 193 -0.80 21.14 24.78
C VAL A 193 -1.10 21.66 23.37
N GLU A 194 -1.00 22.96 23.12
CA GLU A 194 -1.17 23.53 21.79
C GLU A 194 -0.12 23.03 20.79
N LYS A 195 1.15 22.96 21.20
CA LYS A 195 2.24 22.39 20.38
C LYS A 195 1.98 20.91 20.06
N VAL A 196 1.57 20.12 21.05
CA VAL A 196 1.24 18.70 20.86
C VAL A 196 0.05 18.53 19.91
N LYS A 197 -1.00 19.38 20.05
CA LYS A 197 -2.15 19.37 19.15
C LYS A 197 -1.74 19.69 17.72
N SER A 198 -0.94 20.74 17.51
CA SER A 198 -0.44 21.10 16.18
C SER A 198 0.38 19.97 15.55
N ALA A 199 1.31 19.38 16.30
CA ALA A 199 2.10 18.25 15.83
C ALA A 199 1.23 17.04 15.48
N SER A 200 0.20 16.77 16.28
CA SER A 200 -0.74 15.67 16.04
C SER A 200 -1.54 15.88 14.75
N ASN A 201 -1.97 17.10 14.45
CA ASN A 201 -2.63 17.42 13.18
C ASN A 201 -1.70 17.19 11.98
N SER A 202 -0.45 17.66 12.04
CA SER A 202 0.52 17.41 10.96
C SER A 202 0.81 15.92 10.75
N ILE A 203 0.83 15.12 11.83
CA ILE A 203 0.95 13.66 11.74
C ILE A 203 -0.29 13.05 11.07
N MET A 204 -1.51 13.51 11.42
CA MET A 204 -2.75 13.03 10.81
C MET A 204 -2.79 13.29 9.30
N ASP A 205 -2.35 14.48 8.88
CA ASP A 205 -2.23 14.83 7.46
C ASP A 205 -1.21 13.90 6.77
N GLY A 206 -0.06 13.67 7.39
CA GLY A 206 0.96 12.74 6.89
C GLY A 206 0.45 11.30 6.77
N VAL A 207 -0.32 10.80 7.73
CA VAL A 207 -0.94 9.47 7.69
C VAL A 207 -1.94 9.37 6.54
N THR A 208 -2.70 10.43 6.27
CA THR A 208 -3.65 10.47 5.15
C THR A 208 -2.91 10.35 3.82
N VAL A 209 -1.82 11.10 3.64
CA VAL A 209 -0.97 11.00 2.43
C VAL A 209 -0.37 9.60 2.28
N VAL A 210 0.16 9.01 3.36
CA VAL A 210 0.72 7.64 3.32
C VAL A 210 -0.35 6.62 2.94
N ARG A 211 -1.58 6.78 3.42
CA ARG A 211 -2.71 5.89 3.08
C ARG A 211 -3.06 5.99 1.59
N GLU A 212 -3.04 7.20 1.04
CA GLU A 212 -3.28 7.43 -0.39
C GLU A 212 -2.17 6.83 -1.25
N LEU A 213 -0.90 7.04 -0.89
CA LEU A 213 0.26 6.40 -1.54
C LEU A 213 0.19 4.87 -1.46
N ALA A 214 -0.23 4.31 -0.33
CA ALA A 214 -0.40 2.86 -0.19
C ALA A 214 -1.52 2.32 -1.10
N SER A 215 -2.61 3.08 -1.26
CA SER A 215 -3.70 2.74 -2.17
C SER A 215 -3.25 2.81 -3.64
N GLU A 216 -2.51 3.86 -4.01
CA GLU A 216 -1.95 4.02 -5.35
C GLU A 216 -0.92 2.92 -5.65
N ASN A 217 -0.05 2.59 -4.71
CA ASN A 217 0.93 1.51 -4.86
C ASN A 217 0.26 0.14 -5.00
N LYS A 218 -0.83 -0.11 -4.27
CA LYS A 218 -1.64 -1.32 -4.45
C LYS A 218 -2.23 -1.36 -5.85
N HIS A 219 -2.82 -0.26 -6.32
CA HIS A 219 -3.37 -0.17 -7.67
C HIS A 219 -2.30 -0.42 -8.74
N GLY A 220 -1.11 0.20 -8.61
CA GLY A 220 0.02 -0.05 -9.50
C GLY A 220 0.48 -1.51 -9.48
N SER A 221 0.51 -2.13 -8.31
CA SER A 221 0.84 -3.56 -8.16
C SER A 221 -0.19 -4.46 -8.85
N ASP A 222 -1.48 -4.17 -8.70
CA ASP A 222 -2.55 -4.92 -9.37
C ASP A 222 -2.43 -4.82 -10.91
N MET A 223 -2.07 -3.64 -11.44
CA MET A 223 -1.80 -3.46 -12.87
C MET A 223 -0.59 -4.28 -13.35
N VAL A 224 0.48 -4.36 -12.55
CA VAL A 224 1.64 -5.20 -12.87
C VAL A 224 1.27 -6.69 -12.90
N VAL A 225 0.46 -7.15 -11.94
CA VAL A 225 -0.02 -8.54 -11.91
C VAL A 225 -0.88 -8.86 -13.14
N LEU A 226 -1.77 -7.95 -13.53
CA LEU A 226 -2.55 -8.10 -14.77
C LEU A 226 -1.64 -8.19 -16.01
N GLY A 227 -0.65 -7.29 -16.11
CA GLY A 227 0.32 -7.33 -17.21
C GLY A 227 1.15 -8.61 -17.23
N MET A 228 1.49 -9.17 -16.06
CA MET A 228 2.17 -10.47 -15.98
C MET A 228 1.29 -11.63 -16.43
N ASN A 229 0.01 -11.64 -16.06
CA ASN A 229 -0.92 -12.67 -16.56
C ASN A 229 -1.07 -12.61 -18.08
N GLU A 230 -1.12 -11.41 -18.67
CA GLU A 230 -1.15 -11.24 -20.12
C GLU A 230 0.15 -11.71 -20.78
N LEU A 231 1.30 -11.41 -20.20
CA LEU A 231 2.60 -11.93 -20.65
C LEU A 231 2.66 -13.45 -20.59
N THR A 232 2.17 -14.08 -19.51
CA THR A 232 2.09 -15.54 -19.40
C THR A 232 1.22 -16.12 -20.51
N GLY A 233 0.03 -15.56 -20.75
CA GLY A 233 -0.84 -16.02 -21.84
C GLY A 233 -0.23 -15.82 -23.24
N ASN A 234 0.52 -14.73 -23.45
CA ASN A 234 1.26 -14.54 -24.70
C ASN A 234 2.42 -15.54 -24.85
N ASN A 235 3.08 -15.89 -23.75
CA ASN A 235 4.12 -16.92 -23.75
C ASN A 235 3.55 -18.30 -24.09
N GLU A 236 2.37 -18.66 -23.58
CA GLU A 236 1.68 -19.90 -23.93
C GLU A 236 1.37 -19.97 -25.42
N LYS A 237 0.84 -18.88 -26.01
CA LYS A 237 0.62 -18.80 -27.46
C LYS A 237 1.91 -18.87 -28.27
N LEU A 238 2.97 -18.20 -27.80
CA LEU A 238 4.28 -18.25 -28.46
C LEU A 238 4.86 -19.67 -28.43
N GLN A 239 4.71 -20.37 -27.33
CA GLN A 239 5.10 -21.77 -27.20
C GLN A 239 4.32 -22.65 -28.19
N GLU A 240 2.98 -22.51 -28.25
CA GLU A 240 2.13 -23.24 -29.19
C GLU A 240 2.54 -23.00 -30.65
N HIS A 241 2.78 -21.74 -31.04
CA HIS A 241 3.27 -21.41 -32.38
C HIS A 241 4.67 -21.95 -32.68
N THR A 242 5.54 -21.98 -31.67
CA THR A 242 6.89 -22.54 -31.80
C THR A 242 6.82 -24.05 -32.00
N ASP A 243 6.03 -24.76 -31.19
CA ASP A 243 5.84 -26.20 -31.31
C ASP A 243 5.23 -26.58 -32.66
N SER A 244 4.21 -25.83 -33.12
CA SER A 244 3.63 -25.98 -34.46
C SER A 244 4.65 -25.73 -35.58
N SER A 245 5.53 -24.74 -35.42
CA SER A 245 6.60 -24.47 -36.39
C SER A 245 7.64 -25.59 -36.43
N VAL A 246 7.95 -26.22 -35.29
CA VAL A 246 8.84 -27.39 -35.21
C VAL A 246 8.22 -28.60 -35.88
N GLU A 247 6.93 -28.86 -35.66
CA GLU A 247 6.18 -29.93 -36.33
C GLU A 247 6.20 -29.73 -37.84
N MET A 248 5.85 -28.53 -38.32
CA MET A 248 5.88 -28.20 -39.74
C MET A 248 7.28 -28.35 -40.36
N THR A 249 8.32 -27.95 -39.63
CA THR A 249 9.71 -28.12 -40.09
C THR A 249 10.11 -29.60 -40.15
N THR A 250 9.61 -30.42 -39.23
CA THR A 250 9.82 -31.87 -39.23
C THR A 250 9.13 -32.52 -40.43
N ASP A 251 7.89 -32.12 -40.72
CA ASP A 251 7.15 -32.56 -41.90
C ASP A 251 7.87 -32.18 -43.19
N ILE A 252 8.33 -30.93 -43.32
CA ILE A 252 9.14 -30.47 -44.46
C ILE A 252 10.39 -31.33 -44.61
N SER A 253 11.12 -31.61 -43.51
CA SER A 253 12.30 -32.48 -43.55
C SER A 253 11.96 -33.87 -44.07
N SER A 254 10.85 -34.46 -43.62
CA SER A 254 10.40 -35.79 -44.10
C SER A 254 10.05 -35.77 -45.60
N GLN A 255 9.37 -34.71 -46.07
CA GLN A 255 9.04 -34.55 -47.48
C GLN A 255 10.29 -34.39 -48.34
N VAL A 256 11.27 -33.60 -47.88
CA VAL A 256 12.56 -33.45 -48.56
C VAL A 256 13.26 -34.80 -48.68
N GLN A 257 13.20 -35.64 -47.65
CA GLN A 257 13.79 -36.99 -47.67
C GLN A 257 13.09 -37.92 -48.67
N ASN A 258 11.76 -37.87 -48.75
CA ASN A 258 10.98 -38.60 -49.76
C ASN A 258 11.32 -38.13 -51.18
N VAL A 259 11.44 -36.81 -51.39
CA VAL A 259 11.84 -36.25 -52.69
C VAL A 259 13.25 -36.70 -53.08
N ALA A 260 14.19 -36.76 -52.13
CA ALA A 260 15.53 -37.29 -52.39
C ALA A 260 15.47 -38.76 -52.85
N SER A 261 14.65 -39.59 -52.21
CA SER A 261 14.44 -40.99 -52.62
C SER A 261 13.83 -41.11 -54.02
N LEU A 262 12.84 -40.27 -54.35
CA LEU A 262 12.24 -40.24 -55.70
C LEU A 262 13.28 -39.81 -56.76
N ILE A 263 14.19 -38.90 -56.41
CA ILE A 263 15.29 -38.51 -57.30
C ILE A 263 16.25 -39.69 -57.52
N GLU A 264 16.60 -40.45 -56.48
CA GLU A 264 17.42 -41.67 -56.63
C GLU A 264 16.76 -42.71 -57.54
N GLU A 265 15.45 -42.94 -57.37
CA GLU A 265 14.67 -43.83 -58.24
C GLU A 265 14.65 -43.32 -59.69
N MET A 266 14.43 -42.01 -59.89
CA MET A 266 14.47 -41.38 -61.20
C MET A 266 15.84 -41.53 -61.87
N VAL A 267 16.94 -41.40 -61.12
CA VAL A 267 18.31 -41.65 -61.63
C VAL A 267 18.47 -43.11 -62.06
N SER A 268 17.98 -44.06 -61.26
CA SER A 268 18.01 -45.49 -61.60
C SER A 268 17.23 -45.79 -62.88
N LEU A 269 15.98 -45.32 -62.98
CA LEU A 269 15.13 -45.48 -64.17
C LEU A 269 15.75 -44.83 -65.41
N THR A 270 16.40 -43.68 -65.25
CA THR A 270 17.11 -43.01 -66.35
C THR A 270 18.31 -43.83 -66.82
N ASN A 271 19.04 -44.46 -65.90
CA ASN A 271 20.17 -45.33 -66.24
C ASN A 271 19.70 -46.61 -66.95
N GLU A 272 18.62 -47.23 -66.49
CA GLU A 272 17.97 -48.38 -67.14
C GLU A 272 17.45 -48.02 -68.54
N SER A 273 16.80 -46.86 -68.68
CA SER A 273 16.39 -46.32 -69.99
C SER A 273 17.59 -46.11 -70.91
N GLY A 274 18.73 -45.63 -70.39
CA GLY A 274 19.98 -45.52 -71.12
C GLY A 274 20.52 -46.88 -71.59
N ALA A 275 20.46 -47.90 -70.74
CA ALA A 275 20.86 -49.27 -71.08
C ALA A 275 19.93 -49.87 -72.17
N HIS A 276 18.62 -49.69 -72.05
CA HIS A 276 17.64 -50.12 -73.06
C HIS A 276 17.84 -49.40 -74.39
N ALA A 277 18.11 -48.09 -74.37
CA ALA A 277 18.43 -47.34 -75.59
C ALA A 277 19.70 -47.89 -76.25
N LYS A 278 20.72 -48.25 -75.46
CA LYS A 278 21.95 -48.85 -75.98
C LYS A 278 21.71 -50.24 -76.58
N SER A 279 20.96 -51.11 -75.90
CA SER A 279 20.56 -52.43 -76.42
C SER A 279 19.77 -52.28 -77.73
N SER A 280 18.77 -51.40 -77.74
CA SER A 280 17.95 -51.12 -78.92
C SER A 280 18.79 -50.63 -80.09
N SER A 281 19.81 -49.79 -79.84
CA SER A 281 20.76 -49.37 -80.87
C SER A 281 21.56 -50.54 -81.45
N THR A 282 22.00 -51.48 -80.62
CA THR A 282 22.73 -52.69 -81.07
C THR A 282 21.82 -53.65 -81.84
N ASP A 283 20.56 -53.78 -81.42
CA ASP A 283 19.57 -54.58 -82.15
C ASP A 283 19.26 -53.96 -83.53
N LEU A 284 19.16 -52.63 -83.60
CA LEU A 284 19.02 -51.91 -84.86
C LEU A 284 20.24 -52.08 -85.77
N GLU A 285 21.45 -52.04 -85.24
CA GLU A 285 22.68 -52.31 -86.00
C GLU A 285 22.69 -53.75 -86.55
N SER A 286 22.25 -54.72 -85.74
CA SER A 286 22.09 -56.12 -86.16
C SER A 286 21.01 -56.27 -87.24
N LEU A 287 19.90 -55.55 -87.14
CA LEU A 287 18.85 -55.49 -88.16
C LEU A 287 19.36 -54.89 -89.47
N VAL A 288 20.16 -53.83 -89.43
CA VAL A 288 20.80 -53.25 -90.62
C VAL A 288 21.71 -54.27 -91.30
N ASN A 289 22.56 -54.96 -90.53
CA ASN A 289 23.43 -56.01 -91.05
C ASN A 289 22.63 -57.17 -91.67
N THR A 290 21.55 -57.60 -91.02
CA THR A 290 20.66 -58.65 -91.53
C THR A 290 19.97 -58.22 -92.83
N THR A 291 19.54 -56.96 -92.91
CA THR A 291 18.93 -56.38 -94.12
C THR A 291 19.95 -56.31 -95.27
N ALA A 292 21.20 -55.94 -94.98
CA ALA A 292 22.28 -55.95 -95.97
C ALA A 292 22.55 -57.37 -96.50
N ALA A 293 22.66 -58.37 -95.62
CA ALA A 293 22.83 -59.77 -96.03
C ALA A 293 21.64 -60.28 -96.88
N MET A 294 20.41 -59.86 -96.56
CA MET A 294 19.23 -60.16 -97.38
C MET A 294 19.28 -59.49 -98.75
N SER A 295 19.82 -58.28 -98.85
CA SER A 295 20.04 -57.60 -100.14
C SER A 295 21.09 -58.33 -100.99
N ASP A 296 22.20 -58.75 -100.37
CA ASP A 296 23.25 -59.53 -101.06
C ASP A 296 22.70 -60.87 -101.57
N LEU A 297 21.94 -61.58 -100.72
CA LEU A 297 21.28 -62.82 -101.10
C LEU A 297 20.28 -62.60 -102.25
N SER A 298 19.51 -61.51 -102.21
CA SER A 298 18.58 -61.16 -103.28
C SER A 298 19.30 -60.90 -104.60
N THR A 299 20.47 -60.26 -104.55
CA THR A 299 21.33 -60.03 -105.72
C THR A 299 21.90 -61.35 -106.27
N GLU A 300 22.32 -62.26 -105.38
CA GLU A 300 22.81 -63.58 -105.79
C GLU A 300 21.70 -64.41 -106.46
N VAL A 301 20.48 -64.37 -105.91
CA VAL A 301 19.31 -65.00 -106.53
C VAL A 301 19.03 -64.40 -107.91
N GLU A 302 19.16 -63.08 -108.08
CA GLU A 302 19.03 -62.41 -109.37
C GLU A 302 20.10 -62.88 -110.38
N ASN A 303 21.35 -63.05 -109.93
CA ASN A 303 22.44 -63.60 -110.77
C ASN A 303 22.13 -65.02 -111.23
N VAL A 304 21.74 -65.92 -110.31
CA VAL A 304 21.37 -67.30 -110.65
C VAL A 304 20.21 -67.34 -111.64
N LEU A 305 19.21 -66.46 -111.49
CA LEU A 305 18.10 -66.37 -112.45
C LEU A 305 18.54 -65.86 -113.83
N ASN A 306 19.50 -64.93 -113.89
CA ASN A 306 20.09 -64.46 -115.14
C ASN A 306 20.93 -65.55 -115.83
N ASP A 307 21.74 -66.29 -115.08
CA ASP A 307 22.50 -67.45 -115.58
C ASP A 307 21.55 -68.53 -116.11
N PHE A 308 20.52 -68.86 -115.34
CA PHE A 308 19.49 -69.81 -115.74
C PHE A 308 18.80 -69.38 -117.05
N LYS A 309 18.49 -68.09 -117.20
CA LYS A 309 17.94 -67.54 -118.44
C LYS A 309 18.91 -67.66 -119.62
N SER A 310 20.20 -67.41 -119.41
CA SER A 310 21.25 -67.55 -120.43
C SER A 310 21.37 -68.99 -120.91
N GLU A 311 21.48 -69.95 -119.99
CA GLU A 311 21.48 -71.38 -120.28
C GLU A 311 20.20 -71.80 -121.02
N PHE A 312 19.05 -71.25 -120.65
CA PHE A 312 17.79 -71.54 -121.33
C PHE A 312 17.76 -71.05 -122.78
N GLU A 313 18.31 -69.86 -123.06
CA GLU A 313 18.49 -69.38 -124.44
C GLU A 313 19.51 -70.23 -125.21
N MET A 314 20.57 -70.71 -124.55
CA MET A 314 21.53 -71.64 -125.16
C MET A 314 20.87 -72.97 -125.54
N VAL A 315 20.07 -73.55 -124.63
CA VAL A 315 19.27 -74.75 -124.90
C VAL A 315 18.27 -74.52 -126.03
N LYS A 316 17.64 -73.34 -126.10
CA LYS A 316 16.73 -72.95 -127.19
C LYS A 316 17.47 -72.84 -128.53
N GLN A 317 18.70 -72.33 -128.54
CA GLN A 317 19.54 -72.27 -129.73
C GLN A 317 19.98 -73.66 -130.20
N GLU A 318 20.41 -74.53 -129.29
CA GLU A 318 20.77 -75.93 -129.58
C GLU A 318 19.56 -76.71 -130.10
N THR A 319 18.39 -76.58 -129.47
CA THR A 319 17.15 -77.21 -129.96
C THR A 319 16.71 -76.63 -131.31
N GLY A 320 16.90 -75.33 -131.56
CA GLY A 320 16.71 -74.74 -132.89
C GLY A 320 17.68 -75.29 -133.94
N THR A 321 18.92 -75.60 -133.55
CA THR A 321 19.92 -76.25 -134.41
C THR A 321 19.55 -77.70 -134.69
N ILE A 322 19.07 -78.44 -133.68
CA ILE A 322 18.54 -79.80 -133.84
C ILE A 322 17.33 -79.79 -134.76
N ASP A 323 16.43 -78.81 -134.65
CA ASP A 323 15.26 -78.71 -135.52
C ASP A 323 15.69 -78.43 -136.98
N SER A 324 16.73 -77.63 -137.18
CA SER A 324 17.36 -77.42 -138.49
C SER A 324 18.00 -78.70 -139.05
N ILE A 325 18.71 -79.47 -138.22
CA ILE A 325 19.29 -80.78 -138.60
C ILE A 325 18.18 -81.78 -138.91
N SER A 326 17.10 -81.81 -138.12
CA SER A 326 15.93 -82.66 -138.32
C SER A 326 15.28 -82.36 -139.67
N ASN A 327 15.11 -81.08 -140.01
CA ASN A 327 14.62 -80.66 -141.32
C ASN A 327 15.57 -81.07 -142.48
N GLN A 328 16.88 -80.94 -142.30
CA GLN A 328 17.85 -81.42 -143.30
C GLN A 328 17.83 -82.95 -143.45
N THR A 329 17.67 -83.68 -142.36
CA THR A 329 17.60 -85.16 -142.34
C THR A 329 16.31 -85.66 -142.98
N ASN A 330 15.19 -84.96 -142.73
CA ASN A 330 13.91 -85.23 -143.38
C ASN A 330 13.99 -85.04 -144.91
N LEU A 331 14.72 -84.03 -145.38
CA LEU A 331 14.96 -83.81 -146.81
C LEU A 331 15.89 -84.87 -147.43
N LEU A 332 16.84 -85.42 -146.68
CA LEU A 332 17.70 -86.54 -147.10
C LEU A 332 16.94 -87.87 -147.22
N ALA A 333 15.93 -88.10 -146.37
CA ALA A 333 15.12 -89.32 -146.39
C ALA A 333 14.13 -89.39 -147.57
N LEU A 334 13.81 -88.25 -148.21
CA LEU A 334 12.79 -88.18 -149.27
C LEU A 334 13.30 -88.50 -150.69
N ASN A 335 14.62 -88.65 -150.91
CA ASN A 335 15.24 -88.63 -152.26
C ASN A 335 16.07 -89.88 -152.68
N ALA A 336 15.84 -91.09 -152.13
CA ALA A 336 16.51 -92.32 -152.61
C ALA A 336 15.56 -93.54 -152.84
N PRO A 337 15.70 -94.38 -153.92
CA PRO A 337 14.68 -95.32 -154.45
C PRO A 337 14.98 -96.85 -154.22
N PRO A 338 14.10 -97.82 -154.60
CA PRO A 338 13.94 -99.19 -154.01
C PRO A 338 14.67 -100.36 -154.75
N PRO A 339 14.80 -101.58 -154.16
CA PRO A 339 14.03 -102.79 -154.59
C PRO A 339 13.73 -103.82 -153.46
N PHE A 340 12.57 -104.51 -153.41
CA PHE A 340 12.15 -105.79 -154.03
C PHE A 340 12.81 -107.11 -153.52
N ASN A 341 11.95 -107.98 -152.97
CA ASN A 341 12.09 -109.40 -152.58
C ASN A 341 12.84 -109.78 -151.28
N CYS A 342 12.06 -110.02 -150.21
CA CYS A 342 12.05 -111.34 -149.56
C CYS A 342 10.72 -111.62 -148.83
N PHE A 343 10.12 -112.71 -149.25
CA PHE A 343 8.88 -113.32 -148.78
C PHE A 343 9.27 -114.42 -147.78
N ARG A 344 8.88 -114.34 -146.50
CA ARG A 344 8.52 -115.50 -145.62
C ARG A 344 8.44 -115.12 -144.14
N GLY A 345 7.28 -115.43 -143.54
CA GLY A 345 7.23 -116.02 -142.20
C GLY A 345 6.48 -115.26 -141.11
N GLY A 346 5.25 -115.71 -140.81
CA GLY A 346 4.64 -115.76 -139.47
C GLY A 346 4.18 -114.43 -138.85
N ALA A 347 2.91 -114.05 -138.91
CA ALA A 347 1.80 -114.51 -138.05
C ALA A 347 1.86 -114.04 -136.58
N ARG A 348 0.87 -113.18 -136.22
CA ARG A 348 0.32 -112.89 -134.86
C ARG A 348 1.30 -112.20 -133.87
N SER A 349 0.92 -111.22 -133.05
CA SER A 349 -0.38 -110.64 -132.68
C SER A 349 -0.13 -109.29 -132.00
N ARG A 350 -0.82 -108.26 -132.53
CA ARG A 350 -1.41 -107.07 -131.89
C ARG A 350 -1.51 -107.02 -130.35
N ARG A 351 -1.35 -105.77 -129.88
CA ARG A 351 -1.94 -105.08 -128.70
C ARG A 351 -1.37 -105.53 -127.34
N SER A 352 -0.91 -104.62 -126.49
CA SER A 352 -1.67 -103.46 -126.01
C SER A 352 -0.89 -102.14 -125.98
N ARG A 353 -1.45 -101.17 -126.70
CA ARG A 353 -1.39 -99.73 -126.41
C ARG A 353 -2.35 -99.41 -125.26
N GLN A 354 -2.09 -98.27 -124.62
CA GLN A 354 -3.00 -97.38 -123.90
C GLN A 354 -3.06 -97.44 -122.36
N GLY A 355 -2.84 -96.25 -121.80
CA GLY A 355 -2.87 -95.82 -120.42
C GLY A 355 -1.97 -94.58 -120.34
N LEU A 356 -2.24 -93.50 -121.08
CA LEU A 356 -3.16 -92.41 -120.69
C LEU A 356 -2.91 -92.00 -119.22
N CYS A 357 -2.18 -90.90 -119.01
CA CYS A 357 -2.73 -89.56 -118.83
C CYS A 357 -3.42 -89.40 -117.47
N GLY A 358 -2.84 -88.57 -116.60
CA GLY A 358 -3.52 -88.01 -115.43
C GLY A 358 -2.97 -88.42 -114.07
N ARG A 359 -2.13 -87.56 -113.47
CA ARG A 359 -2.30 -87.12 -112.08
C ARG A 359 -1.58 -85.79 -111.85
N CYS A 360 -2.36 -84.72 -112.01
CA CYS A 360 -2.18 -83.45 -111.32
C CYS A 360 -2.67 -83.58 -109.86
N GLY A 361 -2.05 -82.82 -108.96
CA GLY A 361 -2.81 -81.91 -108.08
C GLY A 361 -3.01 -82.29 -106.60
N THR A 362 -2.83 -81.25 -105.77
CA THR A 362 -3.26 -80.97 -104.37
C THR A 362 -2.38 -81.53 -103.23
N ASP A 363 -1.61 -80.74 -102.46
CA ASP A 363 -1.89 -79.66 -101.45
C ASP A 363 -2.52 -80.16 -100.12
N PRO A 364 -2.46 -79.42 -98.99
CA PRO A 364 -1.39 -78.59 -98.38
C PRO A 364 -1.32 -78.78 -96.83
N HIS A 365 -0.45 -78.05 -96.10
CA HIS A 365 -0.84 -77.35 -94.87
C HIS A 365 0.21 -76.33 -94.38
N ILE A 366 -0.28 -75.10 -94.27
CA ILE A 366 0.22 -73.89 -93.60
C ILE A 366 -0.45 -73.82 -92.21
N GLU A 367 0.12 -73.01 -91.30
CA GLU A 367 -0.32 -72.54 -89.95
C GLU A 367 0.58 -73.11 -88.84
N GLN A 368 1.25 -72.34 -87.98
CA GLN A 368 1.23 -70.91 -87.61
C GLN A 368 2.64 -70.49 -87.16
#